data_AF-A0A3P6EB77-F1
#
_entry.id   AF-A0A3P6EB77-F1
#
_cell.length_a   1.000
_cell.length_b   1.000
_cell.length_c   1.000
_cell.angle_alpha   90.00
_cell.angle_beta   90.00
_cell.angle_gamma   90.00
#
_symmetry.space_group_name_H-M   'P 1'
#
loop_
_entity.id
_entity.type
_entity.pdbx_description
1 polymer ?
#
loop_
_entity_poly.entity_id
_entity_poly.type
_entity_poly.pdbx_seq_one_letter_code
_entity_poly.pdbx_strand_id
1 'polypeptide(L)'
;MVLLNVTDKCVLCSSAVEMHHHLFFECSVSSALWLSFASGILPNPLADLHAAAAWIAASRRTLCSKQVTLLKLFFQSIIYIIWRERNFRIFTSVSSSTSDLHHALDRLLRDRLLSVPAPPPAGPSLLQLYFASYRYF
;
A
#
# COMPACT_ATOMS: atom_id res chain seq x y z
N MET A 1 21.17 24.12 -12.12
CA MET A 1 20.59 23.13 -13.05
C MET A 1 20.87 21.75 -12.47
N VAL A 2 19.92 21.17 -11.75
CA VAL A 2 20.09 19.80 -11.21
C VAL A 2 19.87 18.86 -12.38
N LEU A 3 20.95 18.28 -12.91
CA LEU A 3 20.87 17.16 -13.83
C LEU A 3 20.34 15.97 -13.02
N LEU A 4 19.06 15.65 -13.18
CA LEU A 4 18.52 14.38 -12.70
C LEU A 4 19.18 13.28 -13.52
N ASN A 5 20.24 12.67 -12.99
CA ASN A 5 20.81 11.44 -13.54
C ASN A 5 19.81 10.31 -13.27
N VAL A 6 18.75 10.25 -14.07
CA VAL A 6 17.74 9.19 -13.95
C VAL A 6 18.33 7.97 -14.61
N THR A 7 18.89 7.07 -13.79
CA THR A 7 19.16 5.72 -14.24
C THR A 7 17.85 5.06 -14.66
N ASP A 8 17.86 4.29 -15.73
CA ASP A 8 16.67 3.53 -16.15
C ASP A 8 16.23 2.51 -15.10
N LYS A 9 17.08 2.20 -14.11
CA LYS A 9 16.77 1.29 -13.01
C LYS A 9 15.79 1.91 -12.01
N CYS A 10 14.84 1.11 -11.56
CA CYS A 10 13.91 1.40 -10.47
C CYS A 10 14.64 1.91 -9.22
N VAL A 11 14.27 3.10 -8.75
CA VAL A 11 14.94 3.72 -7.59
C VAL A 11 14.65 2.99 -6.27
N LEU A 12 13.62 2.12 -6.25
CA LEU A 12 13.26 1.35 -5.06
C LEU A 12 14.09 0.08 -4.90
N CYS A 13 14.18 -0.75 -5.94
CA CYS A 13 14.83 -2.07 -5.88
C CYS A 13 16.15 -2.17 -6.65
N SER A 14 16.47 -1.19 -7.50
CA SER A 14 17.67 -1.14 -8.35
C SER A 14 17.90 -2.38 -9.25
N SER A 15 16.86 -3.20 -9.46
CA SER A 15 16.98 -4.53 -10.06
C SER A 15 16.30 -4.66 -11.43
N ALA A 16 15.38 -3.77 -11.78
CA ALA A 16 14.67 -3.76 -13.07
C ALA A 16 14.50 -2.33 -13.57
N VAL A 17 14.05 -2.18 -14.82
CA VAL A 17 13.75 -0.87 -15.40
C VAL A 17 12.56 -0.23 -14.67
N GLU A 18 12.66 1.05 -14.34
CA GLU A 18 11.55 1.79 -13.75
C GLU A 18 10.46 2.00 -14.79
N MET A 19 9.35 1.29 -14.60
CA MET A 19 8.12 1.49 -15.36
C MET A 19 6.97 1.63 -14.38
N HIS A 20 5.85 2.21 -14.81
CA HIS A 20 4.70 2.42 -13.93
C HIS A 20 4.17 1.10 -13.31
N HIS A 21 4.01 0.05 -14.13
CA HIS A 21 3.61 -1.28 -13.66
C HIS A 21 4.67 -1.89 -12.72
N HIS A 22 5.96 -1.73 -13.06
CA HIS A 22 7.03 -2.19 -12.18
C HIS A 22 7.00 -1.50 -10.80
N LEU A 23 6.89 -0.17 -10.79
CA LEU A 23 6.91 0.65 -9.59
C LEU A 23 5.76 0.29 -8.63
N PHE A 24 4.60 -0.07 -9.18
CA PHE A 24 3.39 -0.36 -8.41
C PHE A 24 3.05 -1.85 -8.46
N PHE A 25 3.59 -2.59 -7.48
CA PHE A 25 3.28 -3.98 -7.07
C PHE A 25 4.07 -5.12 -7.72
N GLU A 26 4.85 -4.87 -8.77
CA GLU A 26 5.82 -5.86 -9.27
C GLU A 26 7.23 -5.66 -8.68
N CYS A 27 7.60 -4.43 -8.33
CA CYS A 27 8.86 -4.12 -7.66
C CYS A 27 8.86 -4.79 -6.29
N SER A 28 9.94 -5.51 -5.96
CA SER A 28 10.06 -6.29 -4.71
C SER A 28 9.71 -5.49 -3.44
N VAL A 29 10.09 -4.21 -3.37
CA VAL A 29 9.74 -3.32 -2.24
C VAL A 29 8.24 -3.03 -2.21
N SER A 30 7.67 -2.57 -3.34
CA SER A 30 6.24 -2.24 -3.45
C SER A 30 5.33 -3.45 -3.25
N SER A 31 5.77 -4.61 -3.77
CA SER A 31 5.06 -5.88 -3.69
C SER A 31 5.04 -6.40 -2.27
N ALA A 32 6.16 -6.35 -1.55
CA ALA A 32 6.22 -6.73 -0.14
C ALA A 32 5.25 -5.89 0.72
N LEU A 33 5.20 -4.57 0.50
CA LEU A 33 4.23 -3.70 1.18
C LEU A 33 2.80 -4.09 0.82
N TRP A 34 2.48 -4.26 -0.46
CA TRP A 34 1.14 -4.67 -0.90
C TRP A 34 0.68 -6.00 -0.29
N LEU A 35 1.50 -7.03 -0.41
CA LEU A 35 1.21 -8.36 0.11
C LEU A 35 1.05 -8.34 1.64
N SER A 36 1.93 -7.65 2.37
CA SER A 36 1.89 -7.63 3.83
C SER A 36 0.58 -7.07 4.42
N PHE A 37 -0.04 -6.08 3.78
CA PHE A 37 -1.31 -5.50 4.24
C PHE A 37 -2.53 -6.15 3.60
N ALA A 38 -2.49 -6.42 2.29
CA ALA A 38 -3.65 -6.92 1.56
C ALA A 38 -3.97 -8.39 1.90
N SER A 39 -2.96 -9.21 2.24
CA SER A 39 -3.15 -10.67 2.45
C SER A 39 -4.10 -11.00 3.60
N GLY A 40 -4.26 -10.09 4.57
CA GLY A 40 -5.22 -10.22 5.67
C GLY A 40 -6.70 -10.14 5.26
N ILE A 41 -6.98 -9.67 4.05
CA ILE A 41 -8.33 -9.52 3.49
C ILE A 41 -8.47 -10.32 2.19
N LEU A 42 -7.43 -10.34 1.36
CA LEU A 42 -7.36 -10.99 0.07
C LEU A 42 -6.23 -12.03 0.09
N PRO A 43 -6.51 -13.34 0.22
CA PRO A 43 -5.47 -14.36 0.40
C PRO A 43 -4.39 -14.40 -0.70
N ASN A 44 -4.75 -14.01 -1.93
CA ASN A 44 -3.82 -13.93 -3.06
C ASN A 44 -3.94 -12.55 -3.74
N PRO A 45 -3.28 -11.51 -3.20
CA PRO A 45 -3.34 -10.18 -3.80
C PRO A 45 -2.70 -10.15 -5.18
N LEU A 46 -3.39 -9.53 -6.14
CA LEU A 46 -2.89 -9.36 -7.50
C LEU A 46 -1.68 -8.40 -7.48
N ALA A 47 -0.56 -8.82 -8.08
CA ALA A 47 0.68 -8.06 -8.15
C ALA A 47 0.75 -7.10 -9.36
N ASP A 48 -0.42 -6.71 -9.89
CA ASP A 48 -0.56 -5.69 -10.93
C ASP A 48 -1.54 -4.62 -10.46
N LEU A 49 -1.18 -3.35 -10.66
CA LEU A 49 -1.96 -2.20 -10.20
C LEU A 49 -3.38 -2.19 -10.77
N HIS A 50 -3.53 -2.44 -12.08
CA HIS A 50 -4.82 -2.33 -12.76
C HIS A 50 -5.73 -3.51 -12.42
N ALA A 51 -5.17 -4.72 -12.38
CA ALA A 51 -5.87 -5.93 -11.97
C ALA A 51 -6.33 -5.83 -10.51
N ALA A 52 -5.47 -5.36 -9.61
CA ALA A 52 -5.83 -5.11 -8.22
C ALA A 52 -6.97 -4.07 -8.13
N ALA A 53 -6.88 -2.95 -8.85
CA ALA A 53 -7.93 -1.93 -8.87
C ALA A 53 -9.27 -2.48 -9.37
N ALA A 54 -9.26 -3.21 -10.49
CA ALA A 54 -10.45 -3.81 -11.08
C ALA A 54 -11.10 -4.83 -10.13
N TRP A 55 -10.28 -5.68 -9.50
CA TRP A 55 -10.76 -6.66 -8.52
C TRP A 55 -11.39 -5.98 -7.31
N ILE A 56 -10.72 -4.97 -6.74
CA ILE A 56 -11.24 -4.19 -5.60
C ILE A 56 -12.59 -3.55 -5.96
N ALA A 57 -12.73 -3.00 -7.17
CA ALA A 57 -13.99 -2.42 -7.64
C ALA A 57 -15.14 -3.46 -7.70
N ALA A 58 -14.83 -4.68 -8.13
CA ALA A 58 -15.79 -5.79 -8.26
C ALA A 58 -16.07 -6.57 -6.96
N SER A 59 -15.24 -6.40 -5.92
CA SER A 59 -15.21 -7.23 -4.71
C SER A 59 -16.44 -7.13 -3.78
N ARG A 60 -17.41 -6.26 -4.07
CA ARG A 60 -18.64 -6.11 -3.24
C ARG A 60 -19.50 -7.37 -3.15
N ARG A 61 -19.33 -8.32 -4.06
CA ARG A 61 -20.04 -9.61 -4.05
C ARG A 61 -19.37 -10.67 -3.17
N THR A 62 -18.09 -10.50 -2.85
CA THR A 62 -17.27 -11.50 -2.14
C THR A 62 -16.80 -11.03 -0.77
N LEU A 63 -16.70 -9.72 -0.55
CA LEU A 63 -16.26 -9.11 0.70
C LEU A 63 -17.35 -8.23 1.31
N CYS A 64 -17.36 -8.11 2.64
CA CYS A 64 -18.25 -7.17 3.30
C CYS A 64 -17.81 -5.72 3.02
N SER A 65 -18.74 -4.76 3.15
CA SER A 65 -18.48 -3.35 2.82
C SER A 65 -17.27 -2.76 3.55
N LYS A 66 -17.05 -3.13 4.82
CA LYS A 66 -15.91 -2.68 5.63
C LYS A 66 -14.58 -3.22 5.11
N GLN A 67 -14.52 -4.49 4.70
CA GLN A 67 -13.34 -5.09 4.10
C GLN A 67 -12.99 -4.43 2.77
N VAL A 68 -13.99 -4.16 1.92
CA VAL A 68 -13.79 -3.43 0.65
C VAL A 68 -13.23 -2.02 0.92
N THR A 69 -13.77 -1.33 1.92
CA THR A 69 -13.28 0.01 2.32
C THR A 69 -11.84 -0.04 2.80
N LEU A 70 -11.48 -1.01 3.66
CA LEU A 70 -10.09 -1.18 4.11
C LEU A 70 -9.15 -1.49 2.95
N LEU A 71 -9.54 -2.39 2.05
CA LEU A 71 -8.69 -2.77 0.92
C LEU A 71 -8.44 -1.60 -0.03
N LYS A 72 -9.46 -0.75 -0.27
CA LYS A 72 -9.29 0.52 -0.99
C LYS A 72 -8.32 1.46 -0.28
N LEU A 73 -8.43 1.56 1.05
CA LEU A 73 -7.56 2.42 1.84
C LEU A 73 -6.11 1.93 1.80
N PHE A 74 -5.87 0.62 1.90
CA PHE A 74 -4.54 0.02 1.74
C PHE A 74 -3.96 0.34 0.37
N PHE A 75 -4.72 0.04 -0.69
CA PHE A 75 -4.32 0.27 -2.07
C PHE A 75 -3.88 1.74 -2.31
N GLN A 76 -4.73 2.70 -1.91
CA GLN A 76 -4.43 4.12 -2.04
C GLN A 76 -3.22 4.56 -1.20
N SER A 77 -3.15 4.11 0.05
CA SER A 77 -2.08 4.49 0.98
C SER A 77 -0.73 3.96 0.53
N ILE A 78 -0.67 2.73 0.01
CA ILE A 78 0.56 2.13 -0.49
C ILE A 78 1.06 2.85 -1.74
N ILE A 79 0.18 3.16 -2.70
CA ILE A 79 0.53 3.97 -3.88
C ILE A 79 1.14 5.31 -3.45
N TYR A 80 0.52 5.96 -2.45
CA TYR A 80 1.04 7.21 -1.91
C TYR A 80 2.42 7.06 -1.25
N ILE A 81 2.61 6.04 -0.40
CA ILE A 81 3.92 5.76 0.25
C ILE A 81 5.00 5.50 -0.79
N ILE A 82 4.72 4.68 -1.81
CA ILE A 82 5.63 4.37 -2.91
C ILE A 82 6.02 5.64 -3.66
N TRP A 83 5.03 6.44 -4.06
CA TRP A 83 5.29 7.69 -4.78
C TRP A 83 6.11 8.67 -3.95
N ARG A 84 5.80 8.79 -2.65
CA ARG A 84 6.53 9.66 -1.73
C ARG A 84 7.99 9.20 -1.57
N GLU A 85 8.23 7.91 -1.37
CA GLU A 85 9.57 7.34 -1.24
C GLU A 85 10.38 7.50 -2.52
N ARG A 86 9.78 7.23 -3.68
CA ARG A 86 10.42 7.45 -4.98
C ARG A 86 10.94 8.88 -5.12
N ASN A 87 10.08 9.86 -4.83
CA ASN A 87 10.47 11.27 -4.90
C ASN A 87 11.54 11.62 -3.86
N PHE A 88 11.41 11.10 -2.63
CA PHE A 88 12.40 11.30 -1.59
C PHE A 88 13.78 10.81 -2.03
N ARG A 89 13.89 9.60 -2.59
CA ARG A 89 15.16 9.07 -3.14
C ARG A 89 15.70 9.91 -4.27
N ILE A 90 14.85 10.34 -5.20
CA ILE A 90 15.27 11.17 -6.34
C ILE A 90 15.85 12.51 -5.88
N PHE A 91 15.25 13.16 -4.88
CA PHE A 91 15.64 14.51 -4.45
C PHE A 91 16.72 14.52 -3.37
N THR A 92 16.88 13.45 -2.60
CA THR A 92 17.82 13.41 -1.46
C THR A 92 18.93 12.38 -1.62
N SER A 93 18.80 11.43 -2.55
CA SER A 93 19.67 10.25 -2.67
C SER A 93 19.72 9.37 -1.41
N VAL A 94 18.79 9.55 -0.47
CA VAL A 94 18.62 8.72 0.73
C VAL A 94 17.50 7.72 0.49
N SER A 95 17.70 6.48 0.95
CA SER A 95 16.70 5.41 0.87
C SER A 95 16.23 4.98 2.26
N SER A 96 14.91 4.85 2.40
CA SER A 96 14.29 4.18 3.56
C SER A 96 14.34 2.67 3.36
N SER A 97 14.47 1.90 4.44
CA SER A 97 14.35 0.44 4.35
C SER A 97 12.89 0.04 4.11
N THR A 98 12.65 -1.19 3.61
CA THR A 98 11.27 -1.70 3.47
C THR A 98 10.53 -1.72 4.81
N SER A 99 11.24 -1.96 5.93
CA SER A 99 10.67 -1.92 7.28
C SER A 99 10.27 -0.50 7.69
N ASP A 100 11.08 0.51 7.37
CA ASP A 100 10.72 1.91 7.64
C ASP A 100 9.45 2.33 6.88
N LEU A 101 9.36 1.93 5.60
CA LEU A 101 8.17 2.18 4.77
C LEU A 101 6.95 1.46 5.32
N HIS A 102 7.14 0.23 5.80
CA HIS A 102 6.10 -0.56 6.45
C HIS A 102 5.55 0.17 7.68
N HIS A 103 6.42 0.59 8.60
CA HIS A 103 6.02 1.32 9.80
C HIS A 103 5.35 2.65 9.46
N ALA A 104 5.88 3.39 8.48
CA ALA A 104 5.28 4.63 8.02
C ALA A 104 3.87 4.42 7.44
N LEU A 105 3.64 3.31 6.74
CA LEU A 105 2.34 2.94 6.19
C LEU A 105 1.36 2.48 7.28
N ASP A 106 1.78 1.62 8.21
CA ASP A 106 0.96 1.19 9.35
C ASP A 106 0.50 2.41 10.17
N ARG A 107 1.41 3.34 10.48
CA ARG A 107 1.07 4.59 11.16
C ARG A 107 0.07 5.43 10.36
N LEU A 108 0.32 5.65 9.06
CA LEU A 108 -0.58 6.40 8.19
C LEU A 108 -2.00 5.81 8.18
N LEU A 109 -2.11 4.47 8.10
CA LEU A 109 -3.38 3.77 8.12
C LEU A 109 -4.09 3.92 9.47
N ARG A 110 -3.39 3.73 10.58
CA ARG A 110 -3.95 3.91 11.93
C ARG A 110 -4.46 5.33 12.14
N ASP A 111 -3.66 6.35 11.79
CA ASP A 111 -4.04 7.76 11.94
C ASP A 111 -5.30 8.07 11.12
N ARG A 112 -5.40 7.55 9.89
CA ARG A 112 -6.61 7.71 9.06
C ARG A 112 -7.81 6.98 9.67
N LEU A 113 -7.64 5.74 10.10
CA LEU A 113 -8.72 4.92 10.63
C LEU A 113 -9.23 5.41 11.99
N LEU A 114 -8.36 5.98 12.83
CA LEU A 114 -8.74 6.64 14.08
C LEU A 114 -9.66 7.83 13.87
N SER A 115 -9.51 8.54 12.74
CA SER A 115 -10.37 9.68 12.38
C SER A 115 -11.77 9.29 11.88
N VAL A 116 -12.06 7.99 11.71
CA VAL A 116 -13.34 7.49 11.20
C VAL A 116 -14.13 6.79 12.31
N PRO A 117 -15.22 7.40 12.80
CA PRO A 117 -16.01 6.81 13.89
C PRO A 117 -16.75 5.54 13.45
N ALA A 118 -17.07 4.67 14.43
CA ALA A 118 -17.85 3.47 14.17
C ALA A 118 -19.31 3.81 13.79
N PRO A 119 -19.91 3.10 12.82
CA PRO A 119 -21.32 3.30 12.48
C PRO A 119 -22.25 2.82 13.61
N PRO A 120 -23.33 3.55 13.94
CA PRO A 120 -24.36 3.08 14.87
C PRO A 120 -25.22 1.97 14.22
N PRO A 121 -25.74 0.99 14.99
CA PRO A 121 -25.40 0.64 16.37
C PRO A 121 -24.09 -0.17 16.45
N ALA A 122 -23.18 0.25 17.35
CA ALA A 122 -21.95 -0.39 17.88
C ALA A 122 -21.30 -1.60 17.17
N GLY A 123 -21.29 -1.67 15.83
CA GLY A 123 -20.52 -2.66 15.09
C GLY A 123 -19.03 -2.34 15.13
N PRO A 124 -18.14 -3.30 14.79
CA PRO A 124 -16.70 -3.07 14.87
C PRO A 124 -16.28 -1.91 13.96
N SER A 125 -15.43 -1.01 14.46
CA SER A 125 -14.88 0.09 13.66
C SER A 125 -13.97 -0.45 12.56
N LEU A 126 -13.66 0.39 11.56
CA LEU A 126 -12.67 0.01 10.54
C LEU A 126 -11.29 -0.22 11.16
N LEU A 127 -10.95 0.50 12.23
CA LEU A 127 -9.70 0.29 12.98
C LEU A 127 -9.65 -1.07 13.68
N GLN A 128 -10.76 -1.50 14.29
CA GLN A 128 -10.84 -2.84 14.90
C GLN A 128 -10.73 -3.93 13.84
N LEU A 129 -11.40 -3.77 12.70
CA LEU A 129 -11.27 -4.70 11.58
C LEU A 129 -9.84 -4.71 11.03
N TYR A 130 -9.18 -3.56 10.95
CA TYR A 130 -7.78 -3.45 10.57
C TYR A 130 -6.88 -4.28 11.47
N PHE A 131 -6.99 -4.16 12.80
CA PHE A 131 -6.21 -4.99 13.74
C PHE A 131 -6.55 -6.48 13.67
N ALA A 132 -7.79 -6.83 13.33
CA ALA A 132 -8.18 -8.22 13.15
C ALA A 132 -7.61 -8.83 11.87
N SER A 133 -7.55 -8.06 10.78
CA SER A 133 -7.03 -8.48 9.48
C SER A 133 -5.51 -8.43 9.38
N TYR A 134 -4.87 -7.53 10.11
CA TYR A 134 -3.44 -7.29 10.04
C TYR A 134 -2.77 -7.65 11.38
N ARG A 135 -2.15 -8.84 11.42
CA ARG A 135 -1.47 -9.40 12.60
C ARG A 135 0.05 -9.42 12.38
N TYR A 136 0.69 -8.27 12.57
CA TYR A 136 2.11 -8.22 12.90
C TYR A 136 2.23 -7.68 14.32
N PHE A 137 2.35 -8.61 15.26
CA PHE A 137 2.98 -8.45 16.58
C PHE A 137 4.04 -9.52 16.69
#